data_AF-A0A2G6E495-F1
#
_entry.id   AF-A0A2G6E495-F1
#
_cell.length_a   1.000
_cell.length_b   1.000
_cell.length_c   1.000
_cell.angle_alpha   90.00
_cell.angle_beta   90.00
_cell.angle_gamma   90.00
#
_symmetry.space_group_name_H-M   'P 1'
#
loop_
_entity.id
_entity.type
_entity.pdbx_description
1 polymer ?
#
loop_
_entity_poly.entity_id
_entity_poly.type
_entity_poly.pdbx_seq_one_letter_code
_entity_poly.pdbx_strand_id
1 'polypeptide(L)'
;MFLRCSGCKISEMYFRELAVIQTSMPENTEPQTMDTITYRAVIDKSQIGYLNSIIDSYEGLAVVRTMDAPSGIVELWISPALEELVNQIVEDIADEIGLKSYYKAKFRLST
;
A
#
# COMPACT_ATOMS: atom_id res chain seq x y z
N MET A 1 -40.80 -0.44 -16.06
CA MET A 1 -39.79 -0.17 -17.10
C MET A 1 -38.98 1.03 -16.69
N PHE A 2 -37.82 0.81 -16.06
CA PHE A 2 -36.57 1.56 -16.16
C PHE A 2 -35.56 0.83 -15.25
N LEU A 3 -34.45 0.42 -15.85
CA LEU A 3 -33.43 -0.46 -15.28
C LEU A 3 -32.51 0.28 -14.28
N ARG A 4 -32.01 -0.51 -13.32
CA ARG A 4 -30.66 -0.52 -12.72
C ARG A 4 -29.91 0.81 -12.54
N CYS A 5 -29.70 1.16 -11.28
CA CYS A 5 -28.34 1.22 -10.72
C CYS A 5 -28.45 1.11 -9.19
N SER A 6 -28.38 -0.12 -8.69
CA SER A 6 -28.36 -0.41 -7.26
C SER A 6 -26.92 -0.30 -6.77
N GLY A 7 -26.67 0.62 -5.85
CA GLY A 7 -25.64 0.44 -4.82
C GLY A 7 -24.21 0.78 -5.20
N CYS A 8 -23.96 2.02 -5.63
CA CYS A 8 -22.65 2.61 -5.41
C CYS A 8 -22.65 3.18 -3.98
N LYS A 9 -22.31 2.33 -3.00
CA LYS A 9 -22.01 2.73 -1.62
C LYS A 9 -20.56 2.34 -1.34
N ILE A 10 -19.63 3.15 -1.82
CA ILE A 10 -18.22 3.10 -1.40
C ILE A 10 -17.80 4.54 -1.11
N SER A 11 -18.31 5.10 -0.02
CA SER A 11 -17.83 6.37 0.52
C SER A 11 -18.38 6.60 1.93
N GLU A 12 -18.32 5.63 2.84
CA GLU A 12 -18.86 5.89 4.20
C GLU A 12 -18.36 4.99 5.35
N MET A 13 -17.23 4.27 5.27
CA MET A 13 -16.92 3.29 6.34
C MET A 13 -15.45 3.05 6.73
N TYR A 14 -14.50 3.98 6.49
CA TYR A 14 -13.16 3.91 7.10
C TYR A 14 -12.87 5.12 7.99
N PHE A 15 -13.86 5.47 8.82
CA PHE A 15 -13.72 6.44 9.89
C PHE A 15 -14.47 5.90 11.11
N ARG A 16 -13.80 5.08 11.93
CA ARG A 16 -13.93 5.06 13.40
C ARG A 16 -13.18 3.90 14.07
N GLU A 17 -12.21 4.31 14.88
CA GLU A 17 -11.94 3.79 16.22
C GLU A 17 -11.53 2.31 16.35
N LEU A 18 -10.22 2.07 16.33
CA LEU A 18 -9.59 1.25 17.37
C LEU A 18 -8.33 1.94 17.93
N ALA A 19 -8.55 2.57 19.08
CA ALA A 19 -7.68 2.55 20.25
C ALA A 19 -6.30 3.24 20.17
N VAL A 20 -6.35 4.52 20.51
CA VAL A 20 -5.37 5.26 21.32
C VAL A 20 -4.80 4.41 22.46
N ILE A 21 -3.48 4.11 22.45
CA ILE A 21 -2.57 4.31 23.59
C ILE A 21 -1.14 4.47 23.06
N GLN A 22 -0.64 5.71 22.99
CA GLN A 22 0.57 6.15 23.71
C GLN A 22 0.87 7.62 23.35
N THR A 23 0.69 8.44 24.37
CA THR A 23 1.07 9.84 24.51
C THR A 23 2.56 10.12 24.27
N SER A 24 2.81 11.37 23.86
CA SER A 24 4.04 12.18 23.95
C SER A 24 4.94 12.26 22.70
N MET A 25 4.82 13.40 22.01
CA MET A 25 5.86 14.02 21.17
C MET A 25 7.10 14.30 22.04
N PRO A 26 8.33 14.21 21.47
CA PRO A 26 8.78 15.29 20.61
C PRO A 26 9.35 14.78 19.28
N GLU A 27 9.11 15.58 18.25
CA GLU A 27 10.18 16.10 17.39
C GLU A 27 11.56 15.47 17.66
N ASN A 28 11.86 14.35 16.99
CA ASN A 28 13.22 13.92 16.79
C ASN A 28 13.50 14.03 15.29
N THR A 29 14.17 15.12 14.93
CA THR A 29 14.91 15.22 13.68
C THR A 29 16.01 14.14 13.73
N GLU A 30 15.65 12.91 13.42
CA GLU A 30 16.60 11.90 12.97
C GLU A 30 16.99 12.30 11.53
N PRO A 31 18.27 12.16 11.15
CA PRO A 31 18.79 12.75 9.92
C PRO A 31 17.96 12.20 8.77
N GLN A 32 17.32 13.07 7.98
CA GLN A 32 16.46 12.62 6.90
C GLN A 32 17.31 11.92 5.82
N THR A 33 17.53 10.63 6.00
CA THR A 33 18.28 9.77 5.10
C THR A 33 17.36 9.24 4.01
N MET A 34 16.68 10.11 3.26
CA MET A 34 15.78 9.69 2.15
C MET A 34 14.99 8.42 2.52
N ASP A 35 14.35 8.43 3.69
CA ASP A 35 13.85 7.21 4.32
C ASP A 35 12.68 6.65 3.49
N THR A 36 12.96 5.63 2.68
CA THR A 36 11.98 5.01 1.80
C THR A 36 11.18 3.98 2.59
N ILE A 37 9.87 4.13 2.60
CA ILE A 37 8.98 3.20 3.29
C ILE A 37 8.83 1.94 2.45
N THR A 38 9.06 0.79 3.07
CA THR A 38 8.87 -0.50 2.39
C THR A 38 7.59 -1.16 2.86
N TYR A 39 6.73 -1.52 1.91
CA TYR A 39 5.57 -2.37 2.13
C TYR A 39 5.81 -3.74 1.50
N ARG A 40 5.24 -4.78 2.09
CA ARG A 40 5.21 -6.11 1.50
C ARG A 40 3.78 -6.52 1.24
N ALA A 41 3.52 -6.97 0.03
CA ALA A 41 2.22 -7.46 -0.40
C ALA A 41 2.33 -8.91 -0.88
N VAL A 42 1.30 -9.70 -0.60
CA VAL A 42 1.10 -11.02 -1.20
C VAL A 42 -0.13 -10.93 -2.07
N ILE A 43 0.07 -11.12 -3.37
CA ILE A 43 -0.97 -11.00 -4.40
C ILE A 43 -1.02 -12.27 -5.23
N ASP A 44 -2.00 -12.38 -6.14
CA ASP A 44 -1.99 -13.47 -7.10
C ASP A 44 -0.84 -13.30 -8.10
N LYS A 45 -0.12 -14.39 -8.40
CA LYS A 45 1.04 -14.38 -9.32
C LYS A 45 0.68 -13.88 -10.73
N SER A 46 -0.56 -14.09 -11.16
CA SER A 46 -1.06 -13.59 -12.46
C SER A 46 -1.20 -12.06 -12.49
N GLN A 47 -1.34 -11.44 -11.32
CA GLN A 47 -1.59 -10.00 -11.17
C GLN A 47 -0.33 -9.19 -10.87
N ILE A 48 0.84 -9.83 -10.66
CA ILE A 48 2.12 -9.12 -10.44
C ILE A 48 2.41 -8.15 -11.59
N GLY A 49 2.20 -8.59 -12.84
CA GLY A 49 2.41 -7.75 -14.01
C GLY A 49 1.41 -6.58 -14.09
N TYR A 50 0.17 -6.80 -13.66
CA TYR A 50 -0.85 -5.75 -13.61
C TYR A 50 -0.49 -4.69 -12.57
N LEU A 51 -0.18 -5.11 -11.33
CA LEU A 51 0.27 -4.18 -10.27
C LEU A 51 1.49 -3.38 -10.71
N ASN A 52 2.49 -4.05 -11.30
CA ASN A 52 3.69 -3.36 -11.77
C ASN A 52 3.35 -2.32 -12.85
N SER A 53 2.45 -2.66 -13.78
CA SER A 53 2.01 -1.72 -14.83
C SER A 53 1.26 -0.52 -14.26
N ILE A 54 0.40 -0.72 -13.25
CA ILE A 54 -0.31 0.39 -12.59
C ILE A 54 0.69 1.33 -11.93
N ILE A 55 1.60 0.80 -11.12
CA ILE A 55 2.59 1.61 -10.41
C ILE A 55 3.57 2.30 -11.38
N ASP A 56 4.07 1.59 -12.40
CA ASP A 56 4.96 2.17 -13.42
C ASP A 56 4.26 3.25 -14.26
N SER A 57 2.92 3.18 -14.42
CA SER A 57 2.15 4.22 -15.11
C SER A 57 2.10 5.53 -14.32
N TYR A 58 2.38 5.50 -13.02
CA TYR A 58 2.46 6.67 -12.17
C TYR A 58 3.92 6.88 -11.72
N GLU A 59 4.73 7.44 -12.62
CA GLU A 59 6.15 7.73 -12.35
C GLU A 59 6.34 8.45 -11.01
N GLY A 60 7.23 7.90 -10.18
CA GLY A 60 7.60 8.50 -8.91
C GLY A 60 6.67 8.20 -7.73
N LEU A 61 5.61 7.39 -7.89
CA LEU A 61 4.79 6.95 -6.75
C LEU A 61 5.51 5.91 -5.89
N ALA A 62 5.88 4.80 -6.50
CA ALA A 62 6.49 3.66 -5.82
C ALA A 62 7.30 2.84 -6.79
N VAL A 63 8.21 2.02 -6.27
CA VAL A 63 8.92 0.99 -7.04
C VAL A 63 8.46 -0.37 -6.56
N VAL A 64 7.94 -1.20 -7.46
CA VAL A 64 7.56 -2.58 -7.14
C VAL A 64 8.75 -3.50 -7.39
N ARG A 65 9.08 -4.31 -6.39
CA ARG A 65 10.13 -5.32 -6.45
C ARG A 65 9.53 -6.69 -6.19
N THR A 66 9.53 -7.55 -7.20
CA THR A 66 9.11 -8.94 -7.01
C THR A 66 10.18 -9.70 -6.21
N MET A 67 9.81 -10.16 -5.02
CA MET A 67 10.67 -11.00 -4.18
C MET A 67 10.59 -12.46 -4.59
N ASP A 68 9.36 -12.95 -4.80
CA ASP A 68 9.11 -14.33 -5.18
C ASP A 68 7.92 -14.39 -6.14
N ALA A 69 8.21 -14.56 -7.43
CA ALA A 69 7.18 -14.68 -8.47
C ALA A 69 6.26 -15.91 -8.29
N PRO A 70 6.74 -17.13 -7.95
CA PRO A 70 5.84 -18.27 -7.82
C PRO A 70 4.88 -18.17 -6.62
N SER A 71 5.31 -17.53 -5.53
CA SER A 71 4.49 -17.31 -4.33
C SER A 71 3.70 -16.00 -4.34
N GLY A 72 3.91 -15.13 -5.34
CA GLY A 72 3.18 -13.86 -5.44
C GLY A 72 3.64 -12.79 -4.44
N ILE A 73 4.88 -12.86 -3.97
CA ILE A 73 5.40 -11.94 -2.95
C ILE A 73 6.09 -10.77 -3.64
N VAL A 74 5.59 -9.56 -3.36
CA VAL A 74 6.13 -8.30 -3.87
C VAL A 74 6.43 -7.33 -2.74
N GLU A 75 7.44 -6.49 -2.94
CA GLU A 75 7.76 -5.35 -2.10
C GLU A 75 7.47 -4.06 -2.85
N LEU A 76 6.94 -3.07 -2.15
CA LEU A 76 6.71 -1.73 -2.68
C LEU A 76 7.59 -0.76 -1.91
N TRP A 77 8.41 -0.02 -2.61
CA TRP A 77 9.26 1.03 -2.07
C TRP A 77 8.60 2.36 -2.37
N ILE A 78 8.13 3.01 -1.32
CA ILE A 78 7.25 4.18 -1.40
C ILE A 78 7.94 5.35 -0.72
N SER A 79 7.89 6.52 -1.34
CA SER A 79 8.31 7.74 -0.68
C SER A 79 7.36 8.07 0.48
N PRO A 80 7.85 8.46 1.67
CA PRO A 80 6.99 8.75 2.82
C PRO A 80 5.95 9.84 2.53
N ALA A 81 6.25 10.79 1.64
CA ALA A 81 5.32 11.83 1.22
C ALA A 81 4.13 11.30 0.39
N LEU A 82 4.23 10.09 -0.17
CA LEU A 82 3.25 9.46 -1.06
C LEU A 82 2.63 8.19 -0.46
N GLU A 83 2.92 7.87 0.80
CA GLU A 83 2.41 6.69 1.51
C GLU A 83 0.88 6.61 1.47
N GLU A 84 0.21 7.72 1.79
CA GLU A 84 -1.26 7.78 1.81
C GLU A 84 -1.87 7.55 0.43
N LEU A 85 -1.29 8.17 -0.61
CA LEU A 85 -1.76 8.03 -1.99
C LEU A 85 -1.60 6.60 -2.49
N VAL A 86 -0.46 5.96 -2.23
CA VAL A 86 -0.23 4.57 -2.63
C VAL A 86 -1.16 3.62 -1.88
N ASN A 87 -1.41 3.86 -0.59
CA ASN A 87 -2.36 3.06 0.18
C ASN A 87 -3.77 3.15 -0.42
N GLN A 88 -4.24 4.34 -0.81
CA GLN A 88 -5.54 4.49 -1.47
C GLN A 88 -5.62 3.71 -2.78
N ILE A 89 -4.58 3.80 -3.62
CA ILE A 89 -4.55 3.07 -4.90
C ILE A 89 -4.58 1.56 -4.66
N VAL A 90 -3.78 1.07 -3.71
CA VAL A 90 -3.72 -0.37 -3.38
C VAL A 90 -5.06 -0.86 -2.82
N GLU A 91 -5.74 -0.05 -2.00
CA GLU A 91 -7.08 -0.36 -1.48
C GLU A 91 -8.12 -0.42 -2.60
N ASP A 92 -8.12 0.54 -3.53
CA ASP A 92 -9.06 0.59 -4.66
C ASP A 92 -8.92 -0.63 -5.58
N ILE A 93 -7.69 -1.13 -5.79
CA ILE A 93 -7.43 -2.30 -6.66
C ILE A 93 -7.27 -3.61 -5.88
N ALA A 94 -7.47 -3.62 -4.55
CA ALA A 94 -7.18 -4.77 -3.68
C ALA A 94 -7.96 -6.03 -4.11
N ASP A 95 -9.24 -5.86 -4.45
CA ASP A 95 -10.12 -6.92 -4.94
C ASP A 95 -9.71 -7.43 -6.33
N GLU A 96 -9.20 -6.54 -7.20
CA GLU A 96 -8.76 -6.90 -8.55
C GLU A 96 -7.44 -7.71 -8.53
N ILE A 97 -6.49 -7.30 -7.70
CA ILE A 97 -5.17 -7.95 -7.61
C ILE A 97 -5.18 -9.22 -6.74
N GLY A 98 -6.30 -9.50 -6.07
CA GLY A 98 -6.44 -10.62 -5.15
C GLY A 98 -5.50 -10.50 -3.96
N LEU A 99 -5.44 -9.30 -3.36
CA LEU A 99 -4.55 -8.98 -2.25
C LEU A 99 -4.85 -9.87 -1.04
N LYS A 100 -3.87 -10.67 -0.62
CA LYS A 100 -3.99 -11.58 0.54
C LYS A 100 -3.43 -10.97 1.81
N SER A 101 -2.32 -10.24 1.70
CA SER A 101 -1.73 -9.52 2.81
C SER A 101 -1.01 -8.28 2.31
N TYR A 102 -1.09 -7.22 3.11
CA TYR A 102 -0.41 -5.95 2.88
C TYR A 102 0.01 -5.38 4.22
N TYR A 103 1.32 -5.20 4.42
CA TYR A 103 1.86 -4.71 5.67
C TYR A 103 3.16 -3.94 5.48
N LYS A 104 3.39 -2.96 6.35
CA LYS A 104 4.63 -2.17 6.38
C LYS A 104 5.77 -3.07 6.87
N ALA A 105 6.79 -3.26 6.03
CA ALA A 105 7.97 -3.99 6.41
C ALA A 105 8.85 -3.11 7.31
N LYS A 106 9.18 -3.59 8.50
CA LYS A 106 10.17 -2.91 9.35
C LYS A 106 11.55 -3.10 8.72
N PHE A 107 12.09 -2.02 8.15
CA PHE A 107 13.48 -2.01 7.73
C PHE A 107 14.36 -2.13 8.98
N ARG A 108 15.01 -3.29 9.13
CA ARG A 108 15.90 -3.56 10.25
C ARG A 108 17.31 -3.22 9.80
N LEU A 109 17.76 -2.00 10.02
CA LEU A 109 19.19 -1.72 10.07
C LEU A 109 19.63 -1.63 11.52
N SER A 110 20.31 -2.69 11.96
CA SER A 110 21.20 -2.67 13.10
C SER A 110 22.61 -2.85 12.57
N THR A 111 23.45 -1.81 12.67
CA THR A 111 24.88 -1.92 12.98
C THR A 111 25.32 -0.59 13.57
#